data_AF-A0A9P8F588-F1
#
_entry.id   AF-A0A9P8F588-F1
#
_cell.length_a   1.000
_cell.length_b   1.000
_cell.length_c   1.000
_cell.angle_alpha   90.00
_cell.angle_beta   90.00
_cell.angle_gamma   90.00
#
_symmetry.space_group_name_H-M   'P 1'
#
loop_
_entity.id
_entity.type
_entity.pdbx_description
1 polymer ?
#
loop_
_entity_poly.entity_id
_entity_poly.type
_entity_poly.pdbx_seq_one_letter_code
_entity_poly.pdbx_strand_id
1 'polypeptide(L)'
;MIDQDLALFHDTAPLFSVTEFGAPMPDSDRLWQAKSAPEWSQIFEQVHEFSGGYSSLGSGARPMSLHDLFRHFLDDEMASLGIGMTPLQMRLLLHPLQSMVCHYGQLMSCFSDSLSSRNKTRTVTASSTRCRLEEVQSLLQRWYDMADRYLKVNPICAVMQANLVMFHLISLNAVTNFSEIERLARREGFDGTYQQLVWTHKRCIADVEEAVFHCGQVLRIIRSMPRGVRPPWWAGAIYRAALVLWTDSLINKETPAANASGGFPSPGPTFAIDALPVDHPVIVRFLSKRVGQPALSKRDGTHIPMDHGVTVLAHCIEIMDEGTSNRFVDGVRNKLDRLMRS
;
A
#
# COMPACT_ATOMS: atom_id res chain seq x y z
N MET A 1 8.44 -9.19 10.66
CA MET A 1 7.67 -9.37 9.41
C MET A 1 6.26 -9.89 9.69
N ILE A 2 6.09 -11.03 10.38
CA ILE A 2 4.75 -11.59 10.70
C ILE A 2 3.86 -10.59 11.46
N ASP A 3 4.40 -9.91 12.48
CA ASP A 3 3.68 -8.88 13.24
C ASP A 3 3.06 -7.82 12.31
N GLN A 4 3.88 -7.22 11.45
CA GLN A 4 3.41 -6.23 10.49
C GLN A 4 2.36 -6.78 9.52
N ASP A 5 2.57 -7.99 8.98
CA ASP A 5 1.62 -8.64 8.08
C ASP A 5 0.25 -8.78 8.77
N LEU A 6 0.22 -9.33 9.99
CA LEU A 6 -1.00 -9.49 10.77
C LEU A 6 -1.66 -8.14 11.06
N ALA A 7 -0.87 -7.18 11.57
CA ALA A 7 -1.35 -5.85 11.89
C ALA A 7 -1.99 -5.14 10.69
N LEU A 8 -1.42 -5.31 9.49
CA LEU A 8 -1.95 -4.71 8.25
C LEU A 8 -3.34 -5.24 7.92
N PHE A 9 -3.56 -6.55 8.02
CA PHE A 9 -4.84 -7.16 7.69
C PHE A 9 -5.89 -7.06 8.80
N HIS A 10 -5.48 -6.75 10.02
CA HIS A 10 -6.35 -6.50 11.18
C HIS A 10 -6.65 -5.02 11.43
N ASP A 11 -6.12 -4.10 10.60
CA ASP A 11 -6.26 -2.64 10.79
C ASP A 11 -5.78 -2.17 12.17
N THR A 12 -4.71 -2.79 12.66
CA THR A 12 -4.05 -2.43 13.91
C THR A 12 -2.63 -1.94 13.66
N ALA A 13 -2.08 -1.21 14.63
CA ALA A 13 -0.66 -0.88 14.59
C ALA A 13 0.16 -2.16 14.83
N PRO A 14 1.30 -2.34 14.13
CA PRO A 14 2.30 -3.33 14.51
C PRO A 14 2.69 -3.19 16.00
N LEU A 15 2.98 -4.31 16.65
CA LEU A 15 3.20 -4.38 18.10
C LEU A 15 4.49 -3.70 18.56
N PHE A 16 5.57 -3.85 17.79
CA PHE A 16 6.90 -3.40 18.23
C PHE A 16 7.19 -1.95 17.81
N SER A 17 7.69 -1.11 18.73
CA SER A 17 8.14 0.22 18.34
C SER A 17 9.48 0.19 17.61
N VAL A 18 9.65 1.07 16.62
CA VAL A 18 10.96 1.26 15.97
C VAL A 18 12.07 1.65 16.95
N THR A 19 11.70 2.31 18.06
CA THR A 19 12.61 2.73 19.13
C THR A 19 13.17 1.55 19.93
N GLU A 20 12.54 0.38 19.87
CA GLU A 20 13.02 -0.84 20.55
C GLU A 20 14.12 -1.55 19.73
N PHE A 21 14.23 -1.25 18.44
CA PHE A 21 15.19 -1.89 17.54
C PHE A 21 16.53 -1.13 17.45
N GLY A 22 17.16 -0.91 18.60
CA GLY A 22 18.48 -0.27 18.72
C GLY A 22 19.67 -1.21 18.50
N ALA A 23 19.44 -2.52 18.40
CA ALA A 23 20.49 -3.49 18.08
C ALA A 23 20.89 -3.41 16.59
N PRO A 24 22.18 -3.62 16.25
CA PRO A 24 22.62 -3.74 14.86
C PRO A 24 21.81 -4.79 14.10
N MET A 25 21.46 -4.49 12.84
CA MET A 25 20.84 -5.47 11.96
C MET A 25 21.83 -6.62 11.62
N PRO A 26 21.35 -7.75 11.08
CA PRO A 26 22.24 -8.76 10.53
C PRO A 26 23.14 -8.17 9.44
N ASP A 27 24.40 -8.60 9.44
CA ASP A 27 25.38 -8.20 8.43
C ASP A 27 25.17 -8.96 7.11
N SER A 28 25.92 -8.57 6.08
CA SER A 28 25.87 -9.15 4.74
C SER A 28 25.94 -10.68 4.76
N ASP A 29 25.03 -11.34 4.02
CA ASP A 29 25.01 -12.80 3.85
C ASP A 29 26.36 -13.37 3.39
N ARG A 30 27.15 -12.57 2.67
CA ARG A 30 28.50 -12.94 2.22
C ARG A 30 29.42 -13.30 3.39
N LEU A 31 29.28 -12.62 4.53
CA LEU A 31 30.04 -12.92 5.74
C LEU A 31 29.63 -14.26 6.34
N TRP A 32 28.33 -14.57 6.34
CA TRP A 32 27.80 -15.84 6.83
C TRP A 32 28.11 -17.03 5.93
N GLN A 33 28.37 -16.78 4.64
CA GLN A 33 28.68 -17.80 3.64
C GLN A 33 30.19 -18.06 3.48
N ALA A 34 31.05 -17.27 4.13
CA ALA A 34 32.49 -17.45 4.06
C ALA A 34 32.90 -18.84 4.58
N LYS A 35 33.73 -19.55 3.81
CA LYS A 35 34.14 -20.93 4.10
C LYS A 35 35.40 -21.01 4.96
N SER A 36 36.09 -19.88 5.13
CA SER A 36 37.33 -19.80 5.88
C SER A 36 37.50 -18.44 6.56
N ALA A 37 38.32 -18.40 7.62
CA ALA A 37 38.60 -17.14 8.32
C ALA A 37 39.29 -16.08 7.43
N PRO A 38 40.26 -16.41 6.54
CA PRO A 38 40.86 -15.43 5.64
C PRO A 38 39.84 -14.84 4.65
N GLU A 39 38.97 -15.69 4.10
CA GLU A 39 37.88 -15.26 3.21
C GLU A 39 36.91 -14.33 3.94
N TRP A 40 36.50 -14.70 5.16
CA TRP A 40 35.64 -13.87 5.99
C TRP A 40 36.25 -12.50 6.24
N SER A 41 37.55 -12.46 6.57
CA SER A 41 38.30 -11.24 6.86
C SER A 41 38.33 -10.30 5.66
N GLN A 42 38.60 -10.84 4.46
CA GLN A 42 38.60 -10.07 3.22
C GLN A 42 37.21 -9.52 2.87
N ILE A 43 36.15 -10.32 3.08
CA ILE A 43 34.77 -9.88 2.86
C ILE A 43 34.40 -8.78 3.86
N PHE A 44 34.82 -8.89 5.12
CA PHE A 44 34.55 -7.89 6.16
C PHE A 44 35.15 -6.53 5.84
N GLU A 45 36.38 -6.50 5.30
CA GLU A 45 37.00 -5.26 4.81
C GLU A 45 36.24 -4.63 3.65
N GLN A 46 35.68 -5.43 2.74
CA GLN A 46 34.87 -4.93 1.63
C GLN A 46 33.49 -4.43 2.06
N VAL A 47 32.86 -5.08 3.04
CA VAL A 47 31.50 -4.72 3.50
C VAL A 47 31.53 -3.47 4.36
N HIS A 48 32.57 -3.30 5.17
CA HIS A 48 32.73 -2.18 6.10
C HIS A 48 33.84 -1.22 5.70
N GLU A 49 34.01 -0.99 4.39
CA GLU A 49 35.08 -0.14 3.87
C GLU A 49 34.98 1.29 4.42
N PHE A 50 36.03 1.76 5.09
CA PHE A 50 36.12 3.13 5.58
C PHE A 50 36.70 4.06 4.52
N SER A 51 36.19 5.30 4.48
CA SER A 51 36.80 6.37 3.69
C SER A 51 38.26 6.56 4.13
N GLY A 52 39.22 6.38 3.20
CA GLY A 52 40.65 6.53 3.46
C GLY A 52 41.45 5.22 3.53
N GLY A 53 40.85 4.06 3.24
CA GLY A 53 41.58 2.80 3.09
C GLY A 53 42.07 2.16 4.40
N TYR A 54 41.53 2.62 5.54
CA TYR A 54 41.80 1.98 6.83
C TYR A 54 41.11 0.62 6.92
N SER A 55 41.81 -0.37 7.49
CA SER A 55 41.22 -1.70 7.72
C SER A 55 40.04 -1.60 8.68
N SER A 56 38.95 -2.28 8.33
CA SER A 56 37.76 -2.34 9.18
C SER A 56 37.87 -3.40 10.27
N LEU A 57 38.82 -4.33 10.15
CA LEU A 57 39.03 -5.40 11.13
C LEU A 57 39.44 -4.82 12.47
N GLY A 58 38.75 -5.24 13.54
CA GLY A 58 39.02 -4.76 14.90
C GLY A 58 38.55 -3.32 15.19
N SER A 59 37.97 -2.61 14.21
CA SER A 59 37.44 -1.25 14.41
C SER A 59 36.15 -1.19 15.23
N GLY A 60 35.46 -2.32 15.37
CA GLY A 60 34.10 -2.37 15.90
C GLY A 60 33.02 -1.96 14.89
N ALA A 61 33.36 -1.88 13.60
CA ALA A 61 32.40 -1.68 12.52
C ALA A 61 31.24 -2.67 12.63
N ARG A 62 30.02 -2.13 12.52
CA ARG A 62 28.79 -2.90 12.63
C ARG A 62 27.73 -2.26 11.74
N PRO A 63 26.82 -3.06 11.18
CA PRO A 63 25.70 -2.54 10.44
C PRO A 63 24.83 -1.65 11.33
N MET A 64 24.10 -0.75 10.67
CA MET A 64 23.17 0.17 11.30
C MET A 64 22.03 -0.59 12.01
N SER A 65 21.51 -0.04 13.11
CA SER A 65 20.27 -0.54 13.71
C SER A 65 19.05 -0.12 12.88
N LEU A 66 17.90 -0.76 13.07
CA LEU A 66 16.68 -0.33 12.38
C LEU A 66 16.25 1.08 12.85
N HIS A 67 16.47 1.39 14.13
CA HIS A 67 16.22 2.72 14.68
C HIS A 67 17.05 3.80 13.98
N ASP A 68 18.36 3.56 13.81
CA ASP A 68 19.24 4.52 13.14
C ASP A 68 18.92 4.64 11.65
N LEU A 69 18.59 3.52 10.99
CA LEU A 69 18.15 3.52 9.59
C LEU A 69 16.88 4.35 9.40
N PHE A 70 15.91 4.19 10.30
CA PHE A 70 14.67 4.96 10.24
C PHE A 70 14.91 6.44 10.49
N ARG A 71 15.81 6.81 11.42
CA ARG A 71 16.20 8.22 11.62
C ARG A 71 16.76 8.84 10.34
N HIS A 72 17.75 8.22 9.72
CA HIS A 72 18.31 8.77 8.48
C HIS A 72 17.30 8.79 7.32
N PHE A 73 16.33 7.87 7.30
CA PHE A 73 15.21 7.92 6.37
C PHE A 73 14.29 9.12 6.63
N LEU A 74 14.01 9.48 7.88
CA LEU A 74 13.24 10.67 8.24
C LEU A 74 13.98 11.96 7.84
N ASP A 75 15.30 11.99 8.05
CA ASP A 75 16.16 13.16 7.79
C ASP A 75 16.52 13.33 6.29
N ASP A 76 16.07 12.43 5.41
CA ASP A 76 16.35 12.43 3.97
C ASP A 76 17.84 12.27 3.61
N GLU A 77 18.61 11.63 4.48
CA GLU A 77 20.06 11.48 4.34
C GLU A 77 20.48 10.20 3.61
N MET A 78 19.54 9.33 3.27
CA MET A 78 19.84 8.01 2.71
C MET A 78 20.63 8.09 1.40
N ALA A 79 20.23 9.00 0.50
CA ALA A 79 20.91 9.18 -0.78
C ALA A 79 22.26 9.89 -0.64
N SER A 80 22.35 10.92 0.21
CA SER A 80 23.58 11.71 0.39
C SER A 80 24.69 10.89 1.07
N LEU A 81 24.32 10.01 1.99
CA LEU A 81 25.24 9.09 2.66
C LEU A 81 25.55 7.83 1.84
N GLY A 82 24.99 7.70 0.63
CA GLY A 82 25.20 6.52 -0.22
C GLY A 82 24.73 5.22 0.41
N ILE A 83 23.73 5.26 1.30
CA ILE A 83 23.25 4.10 2.03
C ILE A 83 22.43 3.22 1.08
N GLY A 84 23.07 2.16 0.58
CA GLY A 84 22.43 1.14 -0.24
C GLY A 84 21.44 0.31 0.58
N MET A 85 20.23 0.13 0.06
CA MET A 85 19.18 -0.63 0.75
C MET A 85 18.91 -1.97 0.06
N THR A 86 18.91 -3.04 0.85
CA THR A 86 18.38 -4.34 0.44
C THR A 86 16.85 -4.35 0.49
N PRO A 87 16.16 -5.24 -0.26
CA PRO A 87 14.71 -5.39 -0.16
C PRO A 87 14.23 -5.69 1.27
N LEU A 88 15.02 -6.40 2.08
CA LEU A 88 14.66 -6.66 3.47
C LEU A 88 14.73 -5.40 4.34
N GLN A 89 15.75 -4.55 4.18
CA GLN A 89 15.80 -3.28 4.89
C GLN A 89 14.65 -2.35 4.44
N MET A 90 14.30 -2.35 3.15
CA MET A 90 13.14 -1.60 2.65
C MET A 90 11.83 -2.13 3.26
N ARG A 91 11.70 -3.46 3.40
CA ARG A 91 10.58 -4.11 4.09
C ARG A 91 10.46 -3.62 5.52
N LEU A 92 11.57 -3.47 6.23
CA LEU A 92 11.60 -3.00 7.62
C LEU A 92 11.18 -1.53 7.75
N LEU A 93 11.51 -0.65 6.79
CA LEU A 93 11.06 0.75 6.83
C LEU A 93 9.55 0.91 6.65
N LEU A 94 8.88 -0.01 5.97
CA LEU A 94 7.41 0.01 5.88
C LEU A 94 6.73 -0.20 7.24
N HIS A 95 7.43 -0.82 8.21
CA HIS A 95 6.88 -1.12 9.53
C HIS A 95 6.48 0.15 10.30
N PRO A 96 7.39 1.10 10.61
CA PRO A 96 7.00 2.33 11.29
C PRO A 96 6.05 3.21 10.45
N LEU A 97 6.15 3.18 9.13
CA LEU A 97 5.22 3.90 8.25
C LEU A 97 3.78 3.38 8.41
N GLN A 98 3.60 2.06 8.44
CA GLN A 98 2.30 1.43 8.72
C GLN A 98 1.77 1.81 10.09
N SER A 99 2.60 1.81 11.13
CA SER A 99 2.20 2.23 12.48
C SER A 99 1.66 3.67 12.47
N MET A 100 2.34 4.58 11.78
CA MET A 100 1.91 5.99 11.68
C MET A 100 0.59 6.15 10.91
N VAL A 101 0.44 5.49 9.75
CA VAL A 101 -0.83 5.48 9.00
C VAL A 101 -1.98 4.95 9.86
N CYS A 102 -1.76 3.82 10.54
CA CYS A 102 -2.78 3.23 11.40
C CYS A 102 -3.18 4.18 12.53
N HIS A 103 -2.19 4.80 13.20
CA HIS A 103 -2.45 5.70 14.32
C HIS A 103 -3.28 6.91 13.89
N TYR A 104 -2.88 7.59 12.81
CA TYR A 104 -3.61 8.75 12.32
C TYR A 104 -4.96 8.38 11.70
N GLY A 105 -5.07 7.23 11.01
CA GLY A 105 -6.35 6.71 10.51
C GLY A 105 -7.35 6.43 11.62
N GLN A 106 -6.92 5.77 12.70
CA GLN A 106 -7.75 5.53 13.89
C GLN A 106 -8.18 6.86 14.53
N LEU A 107 -7.27 7.82 14.70
CA LEU A 107 -7.63 9.13 15.24
C LEU A 107 -8.63 9.88 14.34
N MET A 108 -8.51 9.75 13.01
CA MET A 108 -9.47 10.33 12.07
C MET A 108 -10.87 9.72 12.22
N SER A 109 -10.97 8.42 12.52
CA SER A 109 -12.26 7.76 12.76
C SER A 109 -13.00 8.36 13.96
N CYS A 110 -12.30 8.74 15.03
CA CYS A 110 -12.88 9.36 16.23
C CYS A 110 -13.56 10.70 15.96
N PHE A 111 -13.15 11.44 14.93
CA PHE A 111 -13.81 12.71 14.57
C PHE A 111 -15.12 12.51 13.82
N SER A 112 -15.29 11.37 13.14
CA SER A 112 -16.43 11.11 12.24
C SER A 112 -17.74 10.85 12.99
N ASP A 113 -17.67 10.51 14.28
CA ASP A 113 -18.85 10.19 15.10
C ASP A 113 -19.34 11.38 15.96
N SER A 114 -18.63 12.51 15.94
CA SER A 114 -18.95 13.66 16.79
C SER A 114 -19.81 14.72 16.08
N LEU A 115 -21.08 14.40 15.87
CA LEU A 115 -22.10 15.37 15.41
C LEU A 115 -22.51 16.40 16.49
N SER A 116 -21.97 16.31 17.71
CA SER A 116 -22.58 16.89 18.92
C SER A 116 -21.72 17.86 19.74
N SER A 117 -20.63 18.42 19.21
CA SER A 117 -19.86 19.42 19.98
C SER A 117 -19.44 20.63 19.15
N ARG A 118 -20.38 21.56 18.93
CA ARG A 118 -20.14 22.82 18.22
C ARG A 118 -19.34 23.86 19.04
N ASN A 119 -19.10 23.66 20.34
CA ASN A 119 -18.61 24.73 21.24
C ASN A 119 -17.48 24.33 22.20
N LYS A 120 -16.43 23.62 21.74
CA LYS A 120 -15.20 23.48 22.55
C LYS A 120 -13.97 23.73 21.68
N THR A 121 -13.07 24.59 22.17
CA THR A 121 -11.72 24.75 21.64
C THR A 121 -11.03 23.40 21.68
N ARG A 122 -10.94 22.72 20.53
CA ARG A 122 -10.30 21.41 20.43
C ARG A 122 -8.82 21.60 20.19
N THR A 123 -7.98 21.14 21.12
CA THR A 123 -6.51 21.14 20.98
C THR A 123 -6.03 20.27 19.81
N VAL A 124 -6.79 19.22 19.47
CA VAL A 124 -6.53 18.34 18.32
C VAL A 124 -7.77 18.31 17.42
N THR A 125 -7.57 18.55 16.12
CA THR A 125 -8.64 18.67 15.13
C THR A 125 -8.49 17.67 13.99
N ALA A 126 -9.59 17.38 13.29
CA ALA A 126 -9.55 16.56 12.07
C ALA A 126 -8.60 17.15 11.02
N SER A 127 -8.51 18.48 10.91
CA SER A 127 -7.59 19.15 9.98
C SER A 127 -6.12 18.93 10.35
N SER A 128 -5.77 19.08 11.65
CA SER A 128 -4.39 18.83 12.09
C SER A 128 -4.00 17.36 11.95
N THR A 129 -4.92 16.43 12.21
CA THR A 129 -4.66 14.99 12.03
C THR A 129 -4.51 14.64 10.56
N ARG A 130 -5.32 15.23 9.66
CA ARG A 130 -5.17 15.06 8.21
C ARG A 130 -3.81 15.56 7.72
N CYS A 131 -3.36 16.73 8.16
CA CYS A 131 -2.03 17.24 7.83
C CYS A 131 -0.91 16.27 8.25
N ARG A 132 -1.00 15.67 9.46
CA ARG A 132 -0.05 14.63 9.88
C ARG A 132 -0.11 13.38 9.02
N LEU A 133 -1.29 13.00 8.53
CA LEU A 133 -1.41 11.87 7.61
C LEU A 133 -0.77 12.18 6.25
N GLU A 134 -0.91 13.41 5.74
CA GLU A 134 -0.25 13.89 4.51
C GLU A 134 1.29 13.91 4.64
N GLU A 135 1.83 14.25 5.82
CA GLU A 135 3.25 14.11 6.13
C GLU A 135 3.70 12.64 6.01
N VAL A 136 2.90 11.69 6.51
CA VAL A 136 3.19 10.26 6.39
C VAL A 136 3.06 9.76 4.95
N GLN A 137 2.11 10.28 4.17
CA GLN A 137 2.02 10.01 2.73
C GLN A 137 3.27 10.51 1.98
N SER A 138 3.84 11.65 2.40
CA SER A 138 5.11 12.15 1.85
C SER A 138 6.27 11.22 2.17
N LEU A 139 6.32 10.65 3.38
CA LEU A 139 7.30 9.62 3.74
C LEU A 139 7.08 8.33 2.93
N LEU A 140 5.84 7.91 2.70
CA LEU A 140 5.54 6.78 1.82
C LEU A 140 6.05 7.05 0.39
N GLN A 141 5.84 8.25 -0.15
CA GLN A 141 6.38 8.63 -1.45
C GLN A 141 7.91 8.56 -1.47
N ARG A 142 8.59 9.06 -0.43
CA ARG A 142 10.05 8.92 -0.28
C ARG A 142 10.48 7.45 -0.31
N TRP A 143 9.76 6.57 0.40
CA TRP A 143 10.03 5.14 0.36
C TRP A 143 9.88 4.57 -1.05
N TYR A 144 8.84 4.98 -1.79
CA TYR A 144 8.63 4.56 -3.18
C TYR A 144 9.73 5.06 -4.11
N ASP A 145 10.21 6.29 -3.95
CA ASP A 145 11.31 6.82 -4.76
C ASP A 145 12.61 6.03 -4.55
N MET A 146 12.86 5.54 -3.32
CA MET A 146 13.95 4.60 -3.06
C MET A 146 13.72 3.25 -3.74
N ALA A 147 12.48 2.74 -3.72
CA ALA A 147 12.11 1.50 -4.38
C ALA A 147 12.35 1.56 -5.89
N ASP A 148 11.94 2.67 -6.52
CA ASP A 148 12.12 2.92 -7.94
C ASP A 148 13.61 3.00 -8.31
N ARG A 149 14.41 3.74 -7.52
CA ARG A 149 15.88 3.77 -7.69
C ARG A 149 16.51 2.38 -7.58
N TYR A 150 16.07 1.57 -6.61
CA TYR A 150 16.54 0.20 -6.45
C TYR A 150 16.21 -0.68 -7.68
N LEU A 151 14.99 -0.58 -8.21
CA LEU A 151 14.51 -1.38 -9.35
C LEU A 151 15.14 -0.96 -10.69
N LYS A 152 15.65 0.27 -10.81
CA LYS A 152 16.41 0.71 -11.99
C LYS A 152 17.75 0.00 -12.14
N VAL A 153 18.32 -0.51 -11.05
CA VAL A 153 19.65 -1.14 -11.04
C VAL A 153 19.63 -2.61 -10.65
N ASN A 154 18.54 -3.12 -10.07
CA ASN A 154 18.40 -4.52 -9.66
C ASN A 154 17.18 -5.18 -10.30
N PRO A 155 17.26 -6.48 -10.65
CA PRO A 155 16.09 -7.24 -11.09
C PRO A 155 15.07 -7.37 -9.95
N ILE A 156 13.79 -7.34 -10.30
CA ILE A 156 12.72 -7.47 -9.31
C ILE A 156 12.69 -8.89 -8.73
N CYS A 157 12.79 -8.99 -7.40
CA CYS A 157 12.70 -10.25 -6.66
C CYS A 157 11.37 -10.36 -5.91
N ALA A 158 11.01 -11.58 -5.46
CA ALA A 158 9.73 -11.83 -4.77
C ALA A 158 9.55 -10.98 -3.50
N VAL A 159 10.62 -10.75 -2.73
CA VAL A 159 10.59 -9.87 -1.55
C VAL A 159 10.23 -8.44 -1.95
N MET A 160 10.82 -7.95 -3.04
CA MET A 160 10.55 -6.61 -3.52
C MET A 160 9.12 -6.46 -4.07
N GLN A 161 8.60 -7.46 -4.79
CA GLN A 161 7.19 -7.47 -5.19
C GLN A 161 6.26 -7.44 -3.98
N ALA A 162 6.57 -8.22 -2.93
CA ALA A 162 5.80 -8.21 -1.68
C ALA A 162 5.85 -6.84 -0.99
N ASN A 163 7.02 -6.19 -0.96
CA ASN A 163 7.18 -4.84 -0.42
C ASN A 163 6.33 -3.82 -1.17
N LEU A 164 6.31 -3.87 -2.50
CA LEU A 164 5.49 -2.96 -3.31
C LEU A 164 4.00 -3.16 -3.05
N VAL A 165 3.53 -4.41 -2.93
CA VAL A 165 2.13 -4.67 -2.55
C VAL A 165 1.83 -4.11 -1.16
N MET A 166 2.73 -4.32 -0.19
CA MET A 166 2.57 -3.76 1.15
C MET A 166 2.54 -2.24 1.15
N PHE A 167 3.45 -1.59 0.42
CA PHE A 167 3.44 -0.16 0.22
C PHE A 167 2.08 0.31 -0.27
N HIS A 168 1.55 -0.29 -1.34
CA HIS A 168 0.24 0.11 -1.87
C HIS A 168 -0.91 -0.15 -0.89
N LEU A 169 -0.87 -1.23 -0.10
CA LEU A 169 -1.88 -1.47 0.94
C LEU A 169 -1.79 -0.46 2.09
N ILE A 170 -0.59 -0.06 2.51
CA ILE A 170 -0.39 0.96 3.54
C ILE A 170 -0.86 2.33 3.02
N SER A 171 -0.49 2.70 1.79
CA SER A 171 -0.97 3.94 1.17
C SER A 171 -2.49 3.92 0.95
N LEU A 172 -3.06 2.76 0.60
CA LEU A 172 -4.51 2.59 0.50
C LEU A 172 -5.21 2.83 1.85
N ASN A 173 -4.63 2.38 2.96
CA ASN A 173 -5.13 2.65 4.30
C ASN A 173 -5.02 4.14 4.71
N ALA A 174 -4.17 4.93 4.04
CA ALA A 174 -4.11 6.38 4.28
C ALA A 174 -5.28 7.14 3.63
N VAL A 175 -5.91 6.55 2.60
CA VAL A 175 -7.02 7.17 1.87
C VAL A 175 -8.35 6.43 1.98
N THR A 176 -8.39 5.36 2.77
CA THR A 176 -9.61 4.57 3.01
C THR A 176 -9.80 4.26 4.49
N ASN A 177 -11.05 4.02 4.88
CA ASN A 177 -11.42 3.46 6.17
C ASN A 177 -11.98 2.06 5.96
N PHE A 178 -11.10 1.06 6.05
CA PHE A 178 -11.46 -0.32 5.73
C PHE A 178 -12.52 -0.90 6.69
N SER A 179 -12.51 -0.50 7.95
CA SER A 179 -13.55 -0.87 8.91
C SER A 179 -14.94 -0.42 8.46
N GLU A 180 -15.08 0.81 7.97
CA GLU A 180 -16.36 1.31 7.45
C GLU A 180 -16.77 0.59 6.15
N ILE A 181 -15.81 0.25 5.29
CA ILE A 181 -16.04 -0.54 4.08
C ILE A 181 -16.61 -1.92 4.43
N GLU A 182 -16.01 -2.62 5.39
CA GLU A 182 -16.51 -3.92 5.80
C GLU A 182 -17.88 -3.84 6.50
N ARG A 183 -18.12 -2.79 7.30
CA ARG A 183 -19.45 -2.53 7.89
C ARG A 183 -20.51 -2.35 6.80
N LEU A 184 -20.19 -1.59 5.75
CA LEU A 184 -21.08 -1.41 4.59
C LEU A 184 -21.32 -2.74 3.87
N ALA A 185 -20.28 -3.55 3.64
CA ALA A 185 -20.40 -4.88 3.03
C ALA A 185 -21.30 -5.83 3.85
N ARG A 186 -21.32 -5.69 5.18
CA ARG A 186 -22.22 -6.43 6.09
C ARG A 186 -23.61 -5.80 6.24
N ARG A 187 -23.89 -4.68 5.56
CA ARG A 187 -25.13 -3.87 5.69
C ARG A 187 -25.39 -3.42 7.14
N GLU A 188 -24.34 -3.21 7.92
CA GLU A 188 -24.46 -2.79 9.32
C GLU A 188 -24.87 -1.31 9.42
N GLY A 189 -26.10 -1.07 9.89
CA GLY A 189 -26.62 0.28 10.06
C GLY A 189 -27.00 0.98 8.75
N PHE A 190 -27.16 0.22 7.65
CA PHE A 190 -27.60 0.74 6.36
C PHE A 190 -29.13 0.63 6.22
N ASP A 191 -29.80 1.75 5.97
CA ASP A 191 -31.25 1.90 5.85
C ASP A 191 -31.77 1.72 4.41
N GLY A 192 -30.86 1.49 3.45
CA GLY A 192 -31.20 1.30 2.04
C GLY A 192 -31.31 2.59 1.23
N THR A 193 -31.21 3.77 1.86
CA THR A 193 -31.35 5.04 1.16
C THR A 193 -30.08 5.42 0.39
N TYR A 194 -30.26 5.99 -0.80
CA TYR A 194 -29.14 6.48 -1.61
C TYR A 194 -28.35 7.59 -0.90
N GLN A 195 -29.04 8.45 -0.14
CA GLN A 195 -28.38 9.51 0.62
C GLN A 195 -27.42 8.92 1.66
N GLN A 196 -27.88 7.94 2.45
CA GLN A 196 -27.01 7.29 3.41
C GLN A 196 -25.85 6.56 2.73
N LEU A 197 -26.07 5.92 1.59
CA LEU A 197 -25.01 5.30 0.80
C LEU A 197 -23.91 6.31 0.42
N VAL A 198 -24.29 7.48 -0.08
CA VAL A 198 -23.34 8.56 -0.43
C VAL A 198 -22.58 9.07 0.80
N TRP A 199 -23.24 9.21 1.94
CA TRP A 199 -22.59 9.59 3.20
C TRP A 199 -21.60 8.53 3.69
N THR A 200 -22.00 7.26 3.67
CA THR A 200 -21.14 6.14 4.07
C THR A 200 -19.96 5.99 3.11
N HIS A 201 -20.17 6.17 1.81
CA HIS A 201 -19.09 6.18 0.82
C HIS A 201 -18.02 7.23 1.16
N LYS A 202 -18.42 8.46 1.52
CA LYS A 202 -17.49 9.52 1.95
C LYS A 202 -16.75 9.19 3.25
N ARG A 203 -17.30 8.34 4.12
CA ARG A 203 -16.61 7.81 5.31
C ARG A 203 -15.62 6.69 4.95
N CYS A 204 -15.91 5.94 3.88
CA CYS A 204 -15.11 4.81 3.42
C CYS A 204 -13.88 5.23 2.61
N ILE A 205 -14.02 6.21 1.71
CA ILE A 205 -12.97 6.59 0.75
C ILE A 205 -12.80 8.11 0.77
N ALA A 206 -11.60 8.56 1.16
CA ALA A 206 -11.25 9.98 1.25
C ALA A 206 -10.75 10.53 -0.09
N ASP A 207 -9.98 9.75 -0.83
CA ASP A 207 -9.51 10.06 -2.19
C ASP A 207 -9.76 8.85 -3.10
N VAL A 208 -10.70 9.00 -4.04
CA VAL A 208 -11.16 7.90 -4.91
C VAL A 208 -10.09 7.50 -5.90
N GLU A 209 -9.45 8.47 -6.58
CA GLU A 209 -8.47 8.19 -7.61
C GLU A 209 -7.19 7.56 -7.02
N GLU A 210 -6.73 8.02 -5.85
CA GLU A 210 -5.61 7.36 -5.15
C GLU A 210 -5.98 5.94 -4.71
N ALA A 211 -7.19 5.74 -4.16
CA ALA A 211 -7.66 4.43 -3.75
C ALA A 211 -7.75 3.45 -4.93
N VAL A 212 -8.35 3.87 -6.04
CA VAL A 212 -8.46 3.09 -7.28
C VAL A 212 -7.07 2.78 -7.87
N PHE A 213 -6.16 3.76 -7.86
CA PHE A 213 -4.78 3.56 -8.30
C PHE A 213 -4.06 2.49 -7.48
N HIS A 214 -4.09 2.59 -6.15
CA HIS A 214 -3.44 1.61 -5.28
C HIS A 214 -4.05 0.22 -5.43
N CYS A 215 -5.38 0.10 -5.57
CA CYS A 215 -6.04 -1.16 -5.88
C CYS A 215 -5.53 -1.76 -7.19
N GLY A 216 -5.46 -0.97 -8.25
CA GLY A 216 -4.94 -1.40 -9.55
C GLY A 216 -3.50 -1.90 -9.45
N GLN A 217 -2.63 -1.19 -8.73
CA GLN A 217 -1.23 -1.61 -8.54
C GLN A 217 -1.12 -2.90 -7.71
N VAL A 218 -1.92 -3.08 -6.67
CA VAL A 218 -1.99 -4.34 -5.91
C VAL A 218 -2.34 -5.50 -6.84
N LEU A 219 -3.40 -5.37 -7.65
CA LEU A 219 -3.82 -6.41 -8.59
C LEU A 219 -2.73 -6.70 -9.64
N ARG A 220 -2.15 -5.65 -10.24
CA ARG A 220 -1.07 -5.75 -11.23
C ARG A 220 0.13 -6.54 -10.69
N ILE A 221 0.62 -6.16 -9.50
CA ILE A 221 1.82 -6.76 -8.93
C ILE A 221 1.55 -8.21 -8.53
N ILE A 222 0.42 -8.51 -7.87
CA ILE A 222 0.06 -9.89 -7.50
C ILE A 222 -0.07 -10.79 -8.73
N ARG A 223 -0.70 -10.31 -9.80
CA ARG A 223 -0.84 -11.05 -11.07
C ARG A 223 0.52 -11.32 -11.72
N SER A 224 1.49 -10.41 -11.57
CA SER A 224 2.87 -10.58 -12.06
C SER A 224 3.71 -11.58 -11.24
N MET A 225 3.31 -11.89 -10.01
CA MET A 225 4.04 -12.84 -9.17
C MET A 225 3.76 -14.30 -9.63
N PRO A 226 4.81 -15.13 -9.82
CA PRO A 226 4.64 -16.56 -9.99
C PRO A 226 3.85 -17.18 -8.83
N ARG A 227 2.99 -18.16 -9.12
CA ARG A 227 2.06 -18.76 -8.13
C ARG A 227 2.76 -19.26 -6.86
N GLY A 228 3.93 -19.88 -7.01
CA GLY A 228 4.69 -20.47 -5.90
C GLY A 228 5.41 -19.47 -4.98
N VAL A 229 5.49 -18.18 -5.36
CA VAL A 229 6.22 -17.16 -4.59
C VAL A 229 5.33 -16.05 -4.07
N ARG A 230 4.00 -16.16 -4.26
CA ARG A 230 3.05 -15.19 -3.71
C ARG A 230 3.12 -15.22 -2.17
N PRO A 231 3.15 -14.06 -1.49
CA PRO A 231 3.12 -14.00 -0.03
C PRO A 231 1.90 -14.73 0.53
N PRO A 232 1.96 -15.40 1.71
CA PRO A 232 0.82 -16.16 2.26
C PRO A 232 -0.49 -15.36 2.37
N TRP A 233 -0.38 -14.03 2.55
CA TRP A 233 -1.49 -13.10 2.68
C TRP A 233 -2.01 -12.51 1.36
N TRP A 234 -1.51 -12.94 0.19
CA TRP A 234 -1.87 -12.36 -1.12
C TRP A 234 -3.38 -12.31 -1.39
N ALA A 235 -4.15 -13.30 -0.93
CA ALA A 235 -5.61 -13.31 -1.03
C ALA A 235 -6.25 -12.17 -0.25
N GLY A 236 -5.72 -11.84 0.93
CA GLY A 236 -6.17 -10.70 1.73
C GLY A 236 -5.92 -9.36 1.03
N ALA A 237 -4.84 -9.26 0.26
CA ALA A 237 -4.55 -8.07 -0.53
C ALA A 237 -5.56 -7.88 -1.68
N ILE A 238 -5.92 -8.98 -2.39
CA ILE A 238 -6.99 -8.94 -3.40
C ILE A 238 -8.34 -8.59 -2.76
N TYR A 239 -8.66 -9.17 -1.59
CA TYR A 239 -9.88 -8.84 -0.87
C TYR A 239 -10.00 -7.36 -0.53
N ARG A 240 -8.91 -6.75 -0.03
CA ARG A 240 -8.89 -5.31 0.27
C ARG A 240 -9.14 -4.48 -0.99
N ALA A 241 -8.43 -4.78 -2.07
CA ALA A 241 -8.63 -4.10 -3.35
C ALA A 241 -10.07 -4.29 -3.88
N ALA A 242 -10.60 -5.51 -3.81
CA ALA A 242 -11.95 -5.85 -4.26
C ALA A 242 -13.02 -5.07 -3.51
N LEU A 243 -12.93 -4.98 -2.17
CA LEU A 243 -13.91 -4.25 -1.37
C LEU A 243 -13.84 -2.74 -1.57
N VAL A 244 -12.65 -2.17 -1.77
CA VAL A 244 -12.53 -0.73 -2.06
C VAL A 244 -13.14 -0.40 -3.42
N LEU A 245 -12.79 -1.16 -4.47
CA LEU A 245 -13.33 -0.97 -5.81
C LEU A 245 -14.85 -1.25 -5.85
N TRP A 246 -15.31 -2.27 -5.12
CA TRP A 246 -16.73 -2.54 -4.95
C TRP A 246 -17.44 -1.36 -4.29
N THR A 247 -16.89 -0.80 -3.20
CA THR A 247 -17.47 0.37 -2.51
C THR A 247 -17.61 1.57 -3.44
N ASP A 248 -16.55 1.87 -4.20
CA ASP A 248 -16.54 2.98 -5.18
C ASP A 248 -17.58 2.77 -6.29
N SER A 249 -17.84 1.53 -6.70
CA SER A 249 -18.84 1.20 -7.72
C SER A 249 -20.30 1.37 -7.26
N LEU A 250 -20.56 1.52 -5.95
CA LEU A 250 -21.93 1.64 -5.42
C LEU A 250 -22.56 3.02 -5.65
N ILE A 251 -21.73 4.05 -5.82
CA ILE A 251 -22.22 5.39 -6.09
C ILE A 251 -22.30 5.62 -7.60
N ASN A 252 -23.43 6.16 -8.06
CA ASN A 252 -23.54 6.55 -9.46
C ASN A 252 -22.53 7.67 -9.70
N LYS A 253 -21.49 7.34 -10.46
CA LYS A 253 -20.67 8.34 -11.14
C LYS A 253 -21.55 8.86 -12.26
N GLU A 254 -22.44 9.80 -11.94
CA GLU A 254 -23.17 10.53 -12.98
C GLU A 254 -22.10 11.05 -13.95
N THR A 255 -22.00 10.40 -15.10
CA THR A 255 -21.42 11.07 -16.26
C THR A 255 -22.41 12.20 -16.47
N PRO A 256 -22.02 13.48 -16.32
CA PRO A 256 -22.94 14.56 -16.66
C PRO A 256 -23.42 14.22 -18.06
N ALA A 257 -24.72 13.96 -18.19
CA ALA A 257 -25.31 13.70 -19.49
C ALA A 257 -24.75 14.75 -20.42
N ALA A 258 -24.33 14.34 -21.62
CA ALA A 258 -23.86 15.23 -22.66
C ALA A 258 -24.98 16.21 -23.01
N ASN A 259 -25.18 17.22 -22.17
CA ASN A 259 -25.95 18.40 -22.48
C ASN A 259 -25.09 19.11 -23.51
N ALA A 260 -25.55 18.99 -24.74
CA ALA A 260 -25.05 19.65 -25.92
C ALA A 260 -25.15 21.18 -25.75
N SER A 261 -24.28 21.76 -24.92
CA SER A 261 -24.03 23.20 -24.83
C SER A 261 -22.94 23.49 -23.80
N GLY A 262 -21.69 23.59 -24.27
CA GLY A 262 -20.64 24.37 -23.61
C GLY A 262 -19.69 23.64 -22.65
N GLY A 263 -18.48 23.35 -23.12
CA GLY A 263 -17.25 23.64 -22.37
C GLY A 263 -16.80 22.75 -21.21
N PHE A 264 -17.43 21.61 -20.92
CA PHE A 264 -16.96 20.71 -19.85
C PHE A 264 -16.07 19.56 -20.37
N PRO A 265 -15.08 19.10 -19.60
CA PRO A 265 -14.09 18.13 -20.07
C PRO A 265 -14.77 16.78 -20.39
N SER A 266 -14.62 16.33 -21.63
CA SER A 266 -14.96 14.97 -22.04
C SER A 266 -14.28 13.96 -21.12
N PRO A 267 -14.98 12.89 -20.66
CA PRO A 267 -14.35 11.82 -19.92
C PRO A 267 -13.19 11.28 -20.77
N GLY A 268 -11.97 11.36 -20.23
CA GLY A 268 -10.77 10.92 -20.92
C GLY A 268 -10.84 9.43 -21.32
N PRO A 269 -9.92 8.95 -22.15
CA PRO A 269 -9.95 7.57 -22.64
C PRO A 269 -9.98 6.56 -21.49
N THR A 270 -10.67 5.43 -21.71
CA THR A 270 -10.66 4.30 -20.79
C THR A 270 -9.29 3.62 -20.80
N PHE A 271 -8.78 3.25 -19.63
CA PHE A 271 -7.46 2.61 -19.50
C PHE A 271 -7.43 1.56 -18.38
N ALA A 272 -6.55 0.57 -18.53
CA ALA A 272 -6.39 -0.50 -17.56
C ALA A 272 -5.53 -0.05 -16.34
N ILE A 273 -6.17 0.24 -15.21
CA ILE A 273 -5.51 0.70 -13.97
C ILE A 273 -4.56 -0.36 -13.39
N ASP A 274 -4.82 -1.63 -13.70
CA ASP A 274 -4.09 -2.81 -13.22
C ASP A 274 -3.15 -3.44 -14.27
N ALA A 275 -2.93 -2.77 -15.40
CA ALA A 275 -1.98 -3.21 -16.44
C ALA A 275 -0.84 -2.21 -16.70
N LEU A 276 -0.92 -1.01 -16.13
CA LEU A 276 0.05 0.06 -16.37
C LEU A 276 0.97 0.29 -15.15
N PRO A 277 2.26 0.59 -15.36
CA PRO A 277 3.17 0.99 -14.28
C PRO A 277 2.79 2.38 -13.74
N VAL A 278 3.29 2.72 -12.55
CA VAL A 278 2.87 3.95 -11.84
C VAL A 278 3.25 5.24 -12.56
N ASP A 279 4.34 5.22 -13.32
CA ASP A 279 4.93 6.36 -14.03
C ASP A 279 4.31 6.55 -15.41
N HIS A 280 3.41 5.63 -15.82
CA HIS A 280 2.75 5.73 -17.10
C HIS A 280 2.00 7.06 -17.23
N PRO A 281 2.13 7.82 -18.33
CA PRO A 281 1.56 9.17 -18.45
C PRO A 281 0.04 9.24 -18.20
N VAL A 282 -0.70 8.18 -18.54
CA VAL A 282 -2.15 8.10 -18.27
C VAL A 282 -2.44 7.98 -16.77
N ILE A 283 -1.63 7.21 -16.02
CA ILE A 283 -1.75 7.09 -14.55
C ILE A 283 -1.44 8.43 -13.89
N VAL A 284 -0.34 9.07 -14.28
CA VAL A 284 0.05 10.39 -13.77
C VAL A 284 -1.04 11.42 -14.05
N ARG A 285 -1.62 11.41 -15.26
CA ARG A 285 -2.72 12.31 -15.63
C ARG A 285 -4.00 12.02 -14.85
N PHE A 286 -4.32 10.75 -14.61
CA PHE A 286 -5.48 10.34 -13.81
C PHE A 286 -5.35 10.87 -12.38
N LEU A 287 -4.20 10.69 -11.73
CA LEU A 287 -3.96 11.17 -10.36
C LEU A 287 -3.91 12.69 -10.27
N SER A 288 -3.14 13.35 -11.15
CA SER A 288 -2.88 14.80 -11.05
C SER A 288 -4.00 15.67 -11.61
N LYS A 289 -4.68 15.22 -12.67
CA LYS A 289 -5.69 16.03 -13.38
C LYS A 289 -7.10 15.45 -13.24
N ARG A 290 -7.28 14.28 -12.61
CA ARG A 290 -8.57 13.58 -12.50
C ARG A 290 -9.21 13.35 -13.88
N VAL A 291 -8.37 13.04 -14.88
CA VAL A 291 -8.79 12.79 -16.27
C VAL A 291 -8.47 11.36 -16.69
N GLY A 292 -9.48 10.69 -17.24
CA GLY A 292 -9.41 9.31 -17.73
C GLY A 292 -10.42 8.43 -16.99
N GLN A 293 -10.85 7.34 -17.63
CA GLN A 293 -11.77 6.39 -17.01
C GLN A 293 -11.02 5.09 -16.69
N PRO A 294 -10.72 4.81 -15.41
CA PRO A 294 -10.02 3.58 -15.07
C PRO A 294 -10.95 2.37 -15.28
N ALA A 295 -10.38 1.27 -15.74
CA ALA A 295 -11.01 -0.04 -15.88
C ALA A 295 -10.04 -1.13 -15.42
N LEU A 296 -10.55 -2.33 -15.11
CA LEU A 296 -9.71 -3.51 -14.85
C LEU A 296 -9.42 -4.24 -16.17
N SER A 297 -8.42 -5.11 -16.19
CA SER A 297 -8.00 -5.82 -17.41
C SER A 297 -8.09 -7.33 -17.27
N LYS A 298 -8.76 -7.98 -18.22
CA LYS A 298 -8.69 -9.44 -18.39
C LYS A 298 -7.36 -9.87 -18.99
N ARG A 299 -7.07 -11.17 -18.93
CA ARG A 299 -5.89 -11.77 -19.56
C ARG A 299 -5.86 -11.63 -21.09
N ASP A 300 -7.03 -11.54 -21.71
CA ASP A 300 -7.17 -11.31 -23.15
C ASP A 300 -6.98 -9.83 -23.55
N GLY A 301 -6.70 -8.95 -22.58
CA GLY A 301 -6.53 -7.51 -22.80
C GLY A 301 -7.83 -6.72 -22.83
N THR A 302 -9.00 -7.37 -22.69
CA THR A 302 -10.28 -6.65 -22.65
C THR A 302 -10.45 -5.90 -21.34
N HIS A 303 -11.13 -4.75 -21.42
CA HIS A 303 -11.42 -3.91 -20.26
C HIS A 303 -12.69 -4.35 -19.55
N ILE A 304 -12.66 -4.33 -18.23
CA ILE A 304 -13.80 -4.55 -17.35
C ILE A 304 -14.16 -3.20 -16.70
N PRO A 305 -15.35 -2.66 -16.99
CA PRO A 305 -15.87 -1.49 -16.30
C PRO A 305 -15.94 -1.70 -14.78
N MET A 306 -15.63 -0.66 -14.01
CA MET A 306 -15.72 -0.65 -12.55
C MET A 306 -16.96 0.08 -12.04
N ASP A 307 -17.98 0.22 -12.88
CA ASP A 307 -19.26 0.87 -12.57
C ASP A 307 -20.28 -0.09 -11.93
N HIS A 308 -20.01 -1.39 -11.93
CA HIS A 308 -20.87 -2.41 -11.33
C HIS A 308 -20.08 -3.30 -10.36
N GLY A 309 -20.46 -3.25 -9.08
CA GLY A 309 -19.76 -3.98 -8.01
C GLY A 309 -19.73 -5.49 -8.20
N VAL A 310 -20.80 -6.09 -8.74
CA VAL A 310 -20.83 -7.54 -9.05
C VAL A 310 -19.73 -7.92 -10.04
N THR A 311 -19.53 -7.11 -11.08
CA THR A 311 -18.50 -7.34 -12.10
C THR A 311 -17.10 -7.24 -11.51
N VAL A 312 -16.87 -6.24 -10.64
CA VAL A 312 -15.60 -6.06 -9.91
C VAL A 312 -15.31 -7.28 -9.02
N LEU A 313 -16.28 -7.72 -8.21
CA LEU A 313 -16.13 -8.86 -7.32
C LEU A 313 -15.86 -10.16 -8.09
N ALA A 314 -16.61 -10.41 -9.17
CA ALA A 314 -16.43 -11.58 -10.03
C ALA A 314 -15.01 -11.63 -10.60
N HIS A 315 -14.51 -10.50 -11.11
CA HIS A 315 -13.15 -10.44 -11.65
C HIS A 315 -12.07 -10.69 -10.58
N CYS A 316 -12.24 -10.13 -9.37
CA CYS A 316 -11.30 -10.40 -8.28
C CYS A 316 -11.30 -11.88 -7.86
N ILE A 317 -12.46 -12.56 -7.90
CA ILE A 317 -12.56 -14.01 -7.70
C ILE A 317 -11.81 -14.78 -8.80
N GLU A 318 -11.96 -14.38 -10.07
CA GLU A 318 -11.21 -14.98 -11.19
C GLU A 318 -9.69 -14.88 -10.95
N ILE A 319 -9.19 -13.71 -10.52
CA ILE A 319 -7.76 -13.52 -10.19
C ILE A 319 -7.32 -14.46 -9.06
N MET A 320 -8.18 -14.70 -8.06
CA MET A 320 -7.90 -15.63 -6.98
C MET A 320 -7.85 -17.09 -7.45
N ASP A 321 -8.72 -17.48 -8.39
CA ASP A 321 -8.75 -18.84 -8.95
C ASP A 321 -7.48 -19.14 -9.78
N GLU A 322 -6.73 -18.12 -10.19
CA GLU A 322 -5.43 -18.27 -10.82
C GLU A 322 -4.28 -18.56 -9.84
N GLY A 323 -4.48 -18.47 -8.53
CA GLY A 323 -3.46 -18.69 -7.51
C GLY A 323 -3.38 -20.11 -6.99
N THR A 324 -2.47 -20.36 -6.05
CA THR A 324 -2.46 -21.62 -5.29
C THR A 324 -3.57 -21.56 -4.24
N SER A 325 -4.55 -22.47 -4.31
CA SER A 325 -5.61 -22.57 -3.30
C SER A 325 -5.05 -23.05 -1.96
N ASN A 326 -5.57 -22.46 -0.88
CA ASN A 326 -5.37 -22.87 0.49
C ASN A 326 -6.59 -22.42 1.32
N ARG A 327 -6.71 -22.87 2.57
CA ARG A 327 -7.87 -22.55 3.42
C ARG A 327 -8.14 -21.04 3.58
N PHE A 328 -7.09 -20.22 3.61
CA PHE A 328 -7.23 -18.77 3.69
C PHE A 328 -7.77 -18.19 2.38
N VAL A 329 -7.22 -18.60 1.24
CA VAL A 329 -7.70 -18.23 -0.10
C VAL A 329 -9.16 -18.62 -0.28
N ASP A 330 -9.52 -19.85 0.07
CA ASP A 330 -10.89 -20.36 -0.07
C ASP A 330 -11.86 -19.58 0.85
N GLY A 331 -11.43 -19.27 2.07
CA GLY A 331 -12.20 -18.45 3.02
C GLY A 331 -12.47 -17.05 2.49
N VAL A 332 -11.45 -16.39 1.94
CA VAL A 332 -11.58 -15.06 1.33
C VAL A 332 -12.45 -15.09 0.07
N ARG A 333 -12.25 -16.08 -0.80
CA ARG A 333 -13.05 -16.28 -2.01
C ARG A 333 -14.53 -16.43 -1.67
N ASN A 334 -14.85 -17.25 -0.67
CA ASN A 334 -16.22 -17.46 -0.20
C ASN A 334 -16.84 -16.18 0.39
N LYS A 335 -16.05 -15.29 1.02
CA LYS A 335 -16.56 -13.98 1.47
C LYS A 335 -16.97 -13.10 0.29
N LEU A 336 -16.15 -13.02 -0.76
CA LEU A 336 -16.47 -12.24 -1.96
C LEU A 336 -17.69 -12.82 -2.70
N ASP A 337 -17.78 -14.15 -2.82
CA ASP A 337 -18.92 -14.83 -3.46
C ASP A 337 -20.23 -14.58 -2.71
N ARG A 338 -20.20 -14.55 -1.36
CA ARG A 338 -21.38 -14.20 -0.55
C ARG A 338 -21.81 -12.76 -0.76
N LEU A 339 -20.86 -11.81 -0.81
CA LEU A 339 -21.15 -10.40 -1.04
C LEU A 339 -21.73 -10.17 -2.45
N MET A 340 -21.25 -10.90 -3.44
CA MET A 340 -21.78 -10.82 -4.81
C MET A 340 -23.25 -11.25 -4.93
N ARG A 341 -23.72 -12.12 -4.02
CA ARG A 341 -25.10 -12.63 -4.00
C ARG A 341 -26.06 -11.83 -3.11
N SER A 342 -25.55 -10.91 -2.29
CA SER A 342 -26.34 -10.19 -1.28
C SER A 342 -27.09 -9.00 -1.85
#